data_AF-A0A931LJI7-F1
#
_entry.id   AF-A0A931LJI7-F1
#
_cell.length_a   1.000
_cell.length_b   1.000
_cell.length_c   1.000
_cell.angle_alpha   90.00
_cell.angle_beta   90.00
_cell.angle_gamma   90.00
#
_symmetry.space_group_name_H-M   'P 1'
#
loop_
_entity.id
_entity.type
_entity.pdbx_description
1 polymer ?
#
loop_
_entity_poly.entity_id
_entity_poly.type
_entity_poly.pdbx_seq_one_letter_code
_entity_poly.pdbx_strand_id
1 'polypeptide(L)' 'MARVKLNGLVDVERGIISREILVSEEIHRQELEQVFARAWLFVGDESQVPRPGDFLASFMPRPTR' A
#
# COMPACT_ATOMS: atom_id res chain seq x y z
N MET A 1 -19.37 4.98 -0.19
CA MET A 1 -18.64 4.11 -1.13
C MET A 1 -18.79 2.68 -0.67
N ALA A 2 -19.30 1.78 -1.52
CA ALA A 2 -19.52 0.38 -1.15
C ALA A 2 -18.19 -0.38 -1.16
N ARG A 3 -17.91 -1.13 -0.10
CA ARG A 3 -16.66 -1.87 0.07
C ARG A 3 -16.70 -3.16 -0.75
N VAL A 4 -15.69 -3.42 -1.56
CA VAL A 4 -15.52 -4.70 -2.27
C VAL A 4 -15.23 -5.82 -1.27
N LYS A 5 -15.90 -6.96 -1.45
CA LYS A 5 -15.63 -8.18 -0.69
C LYS A 5 -14.32 -8.80 -1.20
N LEU A 6 -13.36 -9.00 -0.30
CA LEU A 6 -12.02 -9.52 -0.64
C LEU A 6 -11.91 -11.06 -0.48
N ASN A 7 -12.96 -11.72 0.01
CA ASN A 7 -12.93 -13.15 0.30
C ASN A 7 -12.81 -13.97 -1.00
N GLY A 8 -11.89 -14.93 -1.03
CA GLY A 8 -11.68 -15.84 -2.16
C GLY A 8 -10.72 -15.31 -3.24
N LEU A 9 -10.13 -14.12 -3.06
CA LEU A 9 -9.13 -13.59 -3.98
C LEU A 9 -7.74 -14.25 -3.82
N VAL A 10 -7.48 -14.83 -2.65
CA VAL A 10 -6.25 -15.57 -2.34
C VAL A 10 -6.61 -16.90 -1.69
N ASP A 11 -6.22 -17.99 -2.31
CA ASP A 11 -6.25 -19.34 -1.76
C ASP A 11 -4.80 -19.77 -1.48
N VAL A 12 -4.41 -19.65 -0.21
CA VAL A 12 -3.04 -19.94 0.24
C VAL A 12 -2.75 -21.44 0.18
N GLU A 13 -3.73 -22.29 0.44
CA GLU A 13 -3.56 -23.75 0.48
C GLU A 13 -3.29 -24.32 -0.92
N ARG A 14 -3.99 -23.80 -1.92
CA ARG A 14 -3.84 -24.21 -3.33
C ARG A 14 -2.82 -23.37 -4.09
N GLY A 15 -2.31 -22.30 -3.48
CA GLY A 15 -1.37 -21.37 -4.13
C GLY A 15 -1.99 -20.60 -5.29
N ILE A 16 -3.31 -20.32 -5.23
CA ILE A 16 -4.04 -19.63 -6.30
C ILE A 16 -4.28 -18.18 -5.87
N ILE A 17 -3.89 -17.24 -6.74
CA ILE A 17 -4.07 -15.81 -6.52
C ILE A 17 -4.88 -15.24 -7.68
N SER A 18 -5.99 -14.56 -7.37
CA SER A 18 -6.78 -13.83 -8.35
C SER A 18 -5.99 -12.64 -8.87
N ARG A 19 -5.96 -12.45 -10.19
CA ARG A 19 -5.28 -11.30 -10.83
C ARG A 19 -5.95 -9.97 -10.51
N GLU A 20 -7.20 -10.00 -10.03
CA GLU A 20 -7.98 -8.81 -9.71
C GLU A 20 -7.31 -7.93 -8.65
N ILE A 21 -6.58 -8.52 -7.70
CA ILE A 21 -5.86 -7.77 -6.65
C ILE A 21 -4.79 -6.83 -7.22
N LEU A 22 -4.33 -7.06 -8.45
CA LEU A 22 -3.26 -6.29 -9.08
C LEU A 22 -3.79 -5.17 -9.99
N VAL A 23 -5.06 -5.23 -10.39
CA VAL A 23 -5.63 -4.36 -11.44
C VAL A 23 -6.87 -3.60 -11.02
N SER A 24 -7.55 -4.04 -9.96
CA SER A 24 -8.80 -3.42 -9.52
C SER A 24 -8.56 -2.12 -8.79
N GLU A 25 -9.06 -1.03 -9.35
CA GLU A 25 -8.97 0.32 -8.77
C GLU A 25 -9.67 0.42 -7.41
N GLU A 26 -10.80 -0.28 -7.25
CA GLU A 26 -11.57 -0.25 -6.00
C GLU A 26 -10.88 -1.05 -4.88
N ILE A 27 -10.17 -2.13 -5.22
CA ILE A 27 -9.29 -2.82 -4.26
C ILE A 27 -8.13 -1.90 -3.88
N HIS A 28 -7.47 -1.28 -4.87
CA HIS A 28 -6.38 -0.36 -4.62
C HIS A 28 -6.79 0.81 -3.70
N ARG A 29 -7.96 1.40 -3.93
CA ARG A 29 -8.51 2.46 -3.06
C ARG A 29 -8.66 2.01 -1.61
N GLN A 30 -9.09 0.77 -1.39
CA GLN A 30 -9.15 0.20 -0.05
C GLN A 30 -7.77 -0.10 0.55
N GLU A 31 -6.79 -0.52 -0.24
CA GLU A 31 -5.40 -0.70 0.22
C GLU A 31 -4.81 0.61 0.73
N LEU A 32 -5.08 1.73 0.05
CA LEU A 32 -4.64 3.06 0.48
C LEU A 32 -5.15 3.40 1.89
N GLU A 33 -6.40 3.03 2.22
CA GLU A 33 -7.02 3.29 3.52
C GLU A 33 -6.61 2.28 4.61
N GLN A 34 -6.44 1.00 4.25
CA GLN A 34 -6.33 -0.08 5.24
C GLN A 34 -4.91 -0.64 5.41
N VAL A 35 -4.06 -0.50 4.40
CA VAL A 35 -2.68 -1.00 4.39
C VAL A 35 -1.72 0.17 4.43
N PHE A 36 -1.68 1.02 3.40
CA PHE A 36 -0.66 2.07 3.29
C PHE A 36 -0.76 3.14 4.38
N ALA A 37 -1.97 3.47 4.85
CA ALA A 37 -2.16 4.41 5.94
C ALA A 37 -1.78 3.88 7.34
N ARG A 38 -1.51 2.57 7.47
CA ARG A 38 -1.34 1.90 8.78
C ARG A 38 -0.05 1.08 8.89
N ALA A 39 0.55 0.72 7.78
CA ALA A 39 1.78 -0.07 7.73
C ALA A 39 3.03 0.81 7.90
N TRP A 40 4.12 0.19 8.35
CA TRP A 40 5.44 0.80 8.29
C TRP A 40 5.91 0.85 6.83
N LEU A 41 6.08 2.05 6.29
CA LEU A 41 6.56 2.27 4.93
C LEU A 41 8.04 2.66 4.97
N PHE A 42 8.83 2.07 4.10
CA PHE A 42 10.22 2.46 3.92
C PHE A 42 10.29 3.85 3.28
N VAL A 43 10.94 4.80 3.95
CA VAL A 43 11.05 6.20 3.49
C VAL A 43 12.44 6.56 2.97
N GLY A 44 13.48 5.83 3.40
CA GLY A 44 14.87 6.07 3.05
C GLY A 44 15.83 5.44 4.05
N ASP A 45 17.11 5.49 3.72
CA ASP A 45 18.23 5.10 4.57
C ASP A 45 18.84 6.31 5.30
N GLU A 46 19.49 6.08 6.44
CA GLU A 46 20.11 7.14 7.25
C GLU A 46 21.17 7.92 6.48
N SER A 47 21.93 7.27 5.58
CA SER A 47 22.97 7.92 4.78
C SER A 47 22.44 8.99 3.83
N GLN A 48 21.13 9.04 3.58
CA GLN A 48 20.49 10.04 2.72
C GLN A 48 20.28 11.39 3.44
N VAL A 49 20.40 11.44 4.76
CA VAL A 49 20.30 12.67 5.59
C VAL A 49 21.45 12.78 6.59
N PRO A 50 22.71 12.84 6.12
CA PRO A 50 23.89 12.65 6.97
C PRO A 50 24.21 13.84 7.87
N ARG A 51 23.69 15.04 7.58
CA ARG A 51 24.00 16.27 8.31
C ARG A 51 22.73 16.97 8.80
N PRO A 52 22.83 17.74 9.89
CA PRO A 52 21.72 18.58 10.35
C PRO A 52 21.25 19.55 9.25
N GLY A 53 19.94 19.52 8.96
CA GLY A 53 19.33 20.37 7.93
C GLY A 53 19.17 19.69 6.57
N ASP A 54 19.78 18.52 6.34
CA ASP A 54 19.48 17.71 5.16
C ASP A 54 18.07 17.09 5.32
N PHE A 55 17.26 17.12 4.27
CA PHE A 55 15.92 16.53 4.26
C PHE A 55 15.70 15.70 3.00
N LEU A 56 14.95 14.61 3.15
CA LEU A 56 14.49 13.77 2.05
C LEU A 56 12.96 13.87 1.96
N ALA A 57 12.46 14.15 0.76
CA ALA A 57 11.05 14.01 0.45
C ALA A 57 10.77 12.58 -0.05
N SER A 58 9.89 11.87 0.64
CA SER A 58 9.39 10.56 0.22
C SER A 58 7.85 10.61 0.16
N PHE A 59 7.23 9.53 -0.31
CA PHE A 59 5.80 9.49 -0.57
C PHE A 59 5.10 8.42 0.25
N MET A 60 4.00 8.81 0.89
CA MET A 60 3.01 7.90 1.45
C MET A 60 1.77 7.93 0.55
N PRO A 61 1.36 6.79 -0.03
CA PRO A 61 0.11 6.71 -0.78
C PRO A 61 -1.08 7.07 0.10
N ARG A 62 -1.97 7.93 -0.41
CA ARG A 62 -3.21 8.32 0.26
C ARG A 62 -4.39 8.29 -0.72
N PRO A 63 -5.60 7.96 -0.26
CA PRO A 63 -6.78 8.04 -1.11
C PRO A 63 -7.02 9.49 -1.55
N THR A 64 -7.18 9.71 -2.85
CA THR A 64 -7.62 11.00 -3.38
C THR A 64 -9.10 11.20 -3.01
N ARG A 65 -9.43 12.41 -2.55
CA ARG A 65 -10.78 12.76 -2.08
C ARG A 65 -11.79 12.85 -3.22
#